data_AF-A0A2R6MUP7-F1
#
_entry.id   AF-A0A2R6MUP7-F1
#
_cell.length_a   1.000
_cell.length_b   1.000
_cell.length_c   1.000
_cell.angle_alpha   90.00
_cell.angle_beta   90.00
_cell.angle_gamma   90.00
#
_symmetry.space_group_name_H-M   'P 1'
#
loop_
_entity.id
_entity.type
_entity.pdbx_description
1 polymer ?
#
loop_
_entity_poly.entity_id
_entity_poly.type
_entity_poly.pdbx_seq_one_letter_code
_entity_poly.pdbx_strand_id
1 'polypeptide(L)'
;MDERTRSYLEGRFRDHYRRHPPGLPPGAADREWGFIPWTEGPGTTMVRHRSLVEIGNVGEFLARRHPRHVYFSAGQYDDPGVGQMGRKGWRGSDLVFDLDADHLPGVDADDRYGEMLAACKEALLRLLDLLERDFGVSDPTVVFSGGRGYHVHVRDDDVHELDREGRREVVDYVRGRAEFETLLARETVAGVGRETPAAKRSLRTDGGWSRRVHERLRAAVEDLRERDAESAKRRLRERDGVGEKKADQIYRAATERYEEVRAGNVDLAPGFLEFARAVAEETFTAESAPIDEPVTTDLR
;
A
#
# COMPACT_ATOMS: atom_id res chain seq x y z
N MET A 1 -0.30 14.11 32.34
CA MET A 1 -0.96 15.40 32.04
C MET A 1 -1.45 15.96 33.35
N ASP A 2 -1.17 17.22 33.65
CA ASP A 2 -1.69 17.86 34.86
C ASP A 2 -3.21 18.08 34.75
N GLU A 3 -3.85 18.27 35.90
CA GLU A 3 -5.30 18.39 36.01
C GLU A 3 -5.87 19.56 35.21
N ARG A 4 -5.18 20.71 35.22
CA ARG A 4 -5.64 21.94 34.56
C ARG A 4 -5.63 21.77 33.05
N THR A 5 -4.55 21.23 32.50
CA THR A 5 -4.46 20.93 31.06
C THR A 5 -5.53 19.94 30.64
N ARG A 6 -5.73 18.88 31.43
CA ARG A 6 -6.77 17.88 31.16
C ARG A 6 -8.17 18.50 31.14
N SER A 7 -8.55 19.23 32.17
CA SER A 7 -9.89 19.86 32.26
C SER A 7 -10.13 20.85 31.12
N TYR A 8 -9.09 21.62 30.73
CA TYR A 8 -9.17 22.51 29.58
C TYR A 8 -9.42 21.73 28.27
N LEU A 9 -8.67 20.66 28.01
CA LEU A 9 -8.83 19.86 26.80
C LEU A 9 -10.16 19.10 26.78
N GLU A 10 -10.60 18.53 27.90
CA GLU A 10 -11.93 17.94 28.06
C GLU A 10 -13.03 18.92 27.63
N GLY A 11 -12.95 20.17 28.11
CA GLY A 11 -13.88 21.23 27.73
C GLY A 11 -13.85 21.54 26.24
N ARG A 12 -12.66 21.58 25.63
CA ARG A 12 -12.50 21.82 24.18
C ARG A 12 -13.05 20.68 23.32
N PHE A 13 -12.83 19.43 23.72
CA PHE A 13 -13.35 18.26 23.01
C PHE A 13 -14.88 18.20 23.11
N ARG A 14 -15.43 18.48 24.29
CA ARG A 14 -16.89 18.61 24.47
C ARG A 14 -17.49 19.63 23.52
N ASP A 15 -16.87 20.81 23.44
CA ASP A 15 -17.32 21.88 22.53
C ASP A 15 -17.20 21.47 21.06
N HIS A 16 -16.12 20.79 20.69
CA HIS A 16 -15.92 20.28 19.33
C HIS A 16 -17.02 19.30 18.94
N TYR A 17 -17.26 18.25 19.74
CA TYR A 17 -18.27 17.23 19.44
C TYR A 17 -19.70 17.78 19.40
N ARG A 18 -20.01 18.81 20.19
CA ARG A 18 -21.33 19.48 20.14
C ARG A 18 -21.55 20.26 18.85
N ARG A 19 -20.49 20.86 18.30
CA ARG A 19 -20.59 21.72 17.11
C ARG A 19 -20.42 20.93 15.81
N HIS A 20 -19.68 19.84 15.86
CA HIS A 20 -19.32 19.03 14.70
C HIS A 20 -19.57 17.54 14.99
N PRO A 21 -20.82 17.10 15.14
CA PRO A 21 -21.11 15.68 15.31
C PRO A 21 -20.64 14.91 14.06
N PRO A 22 -19.84 13.85 14.22
CA PRO A 22 -19.38 13.07 13.06
C PRO A 22 -20.54 12.27 12.45
N GLY A 23 -20.45 12.04 11.14
CA GLY A 23 -21.30 11.08 10.46
C GLY A 23 -21.03 9.65 10.94
N LEU A 24 -22.01 8.76 10.72
CA LEU A 24 -21.83 7.34 10.99
C LEU A 24 -21.05 6.66 9.85
N PRO A 25 -20.15 5.71 10.16
CA PRO A 25 -19.52 4.90 9.12
C PRO A 25 -20.54 3.95 8.47
N PRO A 26 -20.27 3.45 7.26
CA PRO A 26 -21.05 2.38 6.64
C PRO A 26 -21.14 1.16 7.56
N GLY A 27 -22.35 0.60 7.73
CA GLY A 27 -22.57 -0.56 8.61
C GLY A 27 -22.40 -0.26 10.11
N ALA A 28 -22.52 1.01 10.55
CA ALA A 28 -22.30 1.43 11.94
C ALA A 28 -22.99 0.58 13.02
N ALA A 29 -24.16 0.00 12.71
CA ALA A 29 -24.92 -0.84 13.63
C ALA A 29 -24.25 -2.20 13.90
N ASP A 30 -23.52 -2.73 12.92
CA ASP A 30 -22.86 -4.03 12.94
C ASP A 30 -21.40 -3.94 13.40
N ARG A 31 -20.92 -2.75 13.78
CA ARG A 31 -19.53 -2.51 14.18
C ARG A 31 -19.37 -2.41 15.69
N GLU A 32 -18.26 -2.93 16.20
CA GLU A 32 -17.79 -2.65 17.56
C GLU A 32 -17.33 -1.20 17.64
N TRP A 33 -17.72 -0.52 18.71
CA TRP A 33 -17.26 0.82 19.04
C TRP A 33 -16.32 0.78 20.25
N GLY A 34 -15.28 1.60 20.19
CA GLY A 34 -14.32 1.77 21.26
C GLY A 34 -13.96 3.24 21.46
N PHE A 35 -13.60 3.62 22.67
CA PHE A 35 -13.18 4.99 22.97
C PHE A 35 -12.22 5.04 24.16
N ILE A 36 -11.37 6.07 24.19
CA ILE A 36 -10.46 6.37 25.30
C ILE A 36 -10.98 7.62 26.00
N PRO A 37 -11.49 7.52 27.25
CA PRO A 37 -11.90 8.68 28.02
C PRO A 37 -10.69 9.45 28.54
N TRP A 38 -10.94 10.62 29.11
CA TRP A 38 -9.95 11.34 29.91
C TRP A 38 -9.84 10.68 31.29
N THR A 39 -8.65 10.20 31.65
CA THR A 39 -8.38 9.50 32.92
C THR A 39 -7.26 10.17 33.71
N GLU A 40 -7.25 9.96 35.02
CA GLU A 40 -6.14 10.35 35.90
C GLU A 40 -5.01 9.32 35.85
N GLY A 41 -3.77 9.78 36.00
CA GLY A 41 -2.59 8.92 36.08
C GLY A 41 -1.91 8.61 34.73
N PRO A 42 -0.84 7.79 34.75
CA PRO A 42 0.04 7.56 33.59
C PRO A 42 -0.50 6.54 32.56
N GLY A 43 -1.73 6.05 32.71
CA GLY A 43 -2.30 5.01 31.85
C GLY A 43 -3.43 5.50 30.93
N THR A 44 -3.55 4.86 29.77
CA THR A 44 -4.73 4.95 28.87
C THR A 44 -5.58 3.70 29.06
N THR A 45 -6.85 3.87 29.46
CA THR A 45 -7.81 2.76 29.51
C THR A 45 -8.75 2.87 28.32
N MET A 46 -8.75 1.86 27.45
CA MET A 46 -9.72 1.79 26.35
C MET A 46 -11.00 1.14 26.83
N VAL A 47 -12.14 1.80 26.59
CA VAL A 47 -13.46 1.20 26.70
C VAL A 47 -13.82 0.62 25.34
N ARG A 48 -14.11 -0.67 25.29
CA ARG A 48 -14.38 -1.44 24.07
C ARG A 48 -15.61 -2.33 24.25
N HIS A 49 -15.97 -3.10 23.22
CA HIS A 49 -17.14 -3.98 23.18
C HIS A 49 -18.45 -3.21 23.36
N ARG A 50 -18.60 -2.11 22.64
CA ARG A 50 -19.86 -1.35 22.59
C ARG A 50 -20.51 -1.54 21.23
N SER A 51 -21.84 -1.62 21.24
CA SER A 51 -22.65 -1.58 20.02
C SER A 51 -23.32 -0.21 19.90
N LEU A 52 -23.81 0.10 18.70
CA LEU A 52 -24.59 1.31 18.48
C LEU A 52 -25.90 1.30 19.30
N VAL A 53 -26.47 0.12 19.59
CA VAL A 53 -27.65 -0.04 20.46
C VAL A 53 -27.36 0.43 21.88
N GLU A 54 -26.18 0.11 22.42
CA GLU A 54 -25.75 0.56 23.75
C GLU A 54 -25.37 2.04 23.79
N ILE A 55 -24.72 2.52 22.72
CA ILE A 55 -24.26 3.91 22.62
C ILE A 55 -25.43 4.86 22.37
N GLY A 56 -26.44 4.43 21.61
CA GLY A 56 -27.54 5.23 21.12
C GLY A 56 -27.07 6.21 20.03
N ASN A 57 -27.47 7.47 20.15
CA ASN A 57 -27.03 8.51 19.22
C ASN A 57 -25.54 8.84 19.45
N VAL A 58 -24.70 8.59 18.45
CA VAL A 58 -23.24 8.82 18.54
C VAL A 58 -22.92 10.29 18.80
N GLY A 59 -23.61 11.24 18.17
CA GLY A 59 -23.40 12.67 18.41
C GLY A 59 -23.67 13.07 19.86
N GLU A 60 -24.79 12.63 20.43
CA GLU A 60 -25.13 12.87 21.83
C GLU A 60 -24.16 12.16 22.79
N PHE A 61 -23.78 10.93 22.46
CA PHE A 61 -22.79 10.16 23.22
C PHE A 61 -21.46 10.91 23.27
N LEU A 62 -20.95 11.40 22.14
CA LEU A 62 -19.69 12.13 22.05
C LEU A 62 -19.77 13.49 22.73
N ALA A 63 -20.88 14.21 22.59
CA ALA A 63 -21.11 15.48 23.30
C ALA A 63 -21.16 15.28 24.83
N ARG A 64 -21.67 14.14 25.30
CA ARG A 64 -21.79 13.82 26.73
C ARG A 64 -20.49 13.26 27.30
N ARG A 65 -19.87 12.29 26.64
CA ARG A 65 -18.67 11.56 27.11
C ARG A 65 -17.36 12.23 26.73
N HIS A 66 -17.36 13.03 25.67
CA HIS A 66 -16.21 13.82 25.16
C HIS A 66 -14.86 13.09 25.25
N PRO A 67 -14.78 11.85 24.73
CA PRO A 67 -13.57 11.04 24.83
C PRO A 67 -12.41 11.69 24.07
N ARG A 68 -11.18 11.29 24.42
CA ARG A 68 -9.96 11.69 23.71
C ARG A 68 -9.87 11.08 22.32
N HIS A 69 -10.26 9.82 22.22
CA HIS A 69 -10.19 9.04 21.00
C HIS A 69 -11.43 8.18 20.87
N VAL A 70 -11.91 7.99 19.64
CA VAL A 70 -13.07 7.19 19.28
C VAL A 70 -12.71 6.35 18.07
N TYR A 71 -13.12 5.10 18.09
CA TYR A 71 -12.83 4.09 17.11
C TYR A 71 -14.08 3.26 16.83
N PHE A 72 -14.13 2.70 15.64
CA PHE A 72 -15.02 1.60 15.29
C PHE A 72 -14.19 0.50 14.63
N SER A 73 -14.64 -0.75 14.73
CA SER A 73 -13.95 -1.90 14.14
C SER A 73 -13.95 -1.87 12.61
N ALA A 74 -12.87 -2.38 12.00
CA ALA A 74 -12.89 -2.72 10.57
C ALA A 74 -13.85 -3.89 10.31
N GLY A 75 -13.91 -4.83 11.26
CA GLY A 75 -14.84 -5.95 11.25
C GLY A 75 -16.30 -5.56 11.48
N GLN A 76 -17.20 -6.33 10.87
CA GLN A 76 -18.64 -6.29 11.07
C GLN A 76 -19.12 -7.61 11.72
N TYR A 77 -20.12 -7.51 12.58
CA TYR A 77 -20.54 -8.55 13.50
C TYR A 77 -22.06 -8.62 13.62
N ASP A 78 -22.60 -9.81 13.88
CA ASP A 78 -23.99 -9.98 14.32
C ASP A 78 -24.23 -9.31 15.68
N ASP A 79 -23.30 -9.51 16.62
CA ASP A 79 -23.39 -9.04 18.01
C ASP A 79 -22.15 -8.22 18.41
N PRO A 80 -21.99 -6.98 17.93
CA PRO A 80 -20.76 -6.19 18.10
C PRO A 80 -20.40 -5.84 19.55
N GLY A 81 -21.39 -5.81 20.46
CA GLY A 81 -21.20 -5.52 21.88
C GLY A 81 -20.66 -6.70 22.71
N VAL A 82 -20.59 -7.91 22.16
CA VAL A 82 -20.14 -9.09 22.91
C VAL A 82 -18.62 -9.07 23.11
N GLY A 83 -18.16 -9.22 24.36
CA GLY A 83 -16.73 -9.17 24.67
C GLY A 83 -15.90 -10.33 24.11
N GLN A 84 -16.51 -11.50 23.92
CA GLN A 84 -15.83 -12.68 23.39
C GLN A 84 -15.94 -12.74 21.86
N MET A 85 -14.81 -12.65 21.17
CA MET A 85 -14.74 -12.62 19.70
C MET A 85 -15.47 -13.79 19.03
N GLY A 86 -15.30 -15.03 19.53
CA GLY A 86 -15.94 -16.21 18.94
C GLY A 86 -17.47 -16.23 19.07
N ARG A 87 -18.05 -15.30 19.83
CA ARG A 87 -19.50 -15.17 20.04
C ARG A 87 -20.10 -13.95 19.34
N LYS A 88 -19.28 -13.15 18.63
CA LYS A 88 -19.75 -11.95 17.95
C LYS A 88 -20.47 -12.22 16.62
N GLY A 89 -20.26 -13.40 16.01
CA GLY A 89 -20.73 -13.68 14.66
C GLY A 89 -20.07 -12.77 13.63
N TRP A 90 -18.79 -12.97 13.33
CA TRP A 90 -18.07 -12.15 12.34
C TRP A 90 -18.68 -12.35 10.94
N ARG A 91 -19.00 -11.24 10.27
CA ARG A 91 -19.63 -11.23 8.93
C ARG A 91 -18.67 -10.88 7.82
N GLY A 92 -17.60 -10.16 8.13
CA GLY A 92 -16.67 -9.61 7.15
C GLY A 92 -15.89 -8.44 7.75
N SER A 93 -14.91 -7.92 7.02
CA SER A 93 -14.15 -6.74 7.44
C SER A 93 -13.76 -5.87 6.27
N ASP A 94 -13.78 -4.54 6.47
CA ASP A 94 -13.12 -3.61 5.55
C ASP A 94 -11.65 -4.04 5.38
N LEU A 95 -11.09 -3.81 4.20
CA LEU A 95 -9.65 -3.88 3.98
C LEU A 95 -9.07 -2.49 4.23
N VAL A 96 -8.32 -2.37 5.33
CA VAL A 96 -7.80 -1.07 5.82
C VAL A 96 -6.29 -1.05 5.71
N PHE A 97 -5.76 -0.04 5.04
CA PHE A 97 -4.34 0.23 4.96
C PHE A 97 -4.01 1.43 5.84
N ASP A 98 -2.98 1.32 6.66
CA ASP A 98 -2.46 2.43 7.47
C ASP A 98 -1.08 2.84 6.95
N LEU A 99 -0.90 4.14 6.78
CA LEU A 99 0.34 4.79 6.37
C LEU A 99 0.73 5.76 7.48
N ASP A 100 1.73 5.38 8.29
CA ASP A 100 2.34 6.25 9.31
C ASP A 100 3.73 6.69 8.86
N ALA A 101 4.04 7.97 9.05
CA ALA A 101 5.35 8.55 8.79
C ALA A 101 6.48 7.77 9.48
N ASP A 102 6.24 7.23 10.67
CA ASP A 102 7.24 6.45 11.42
C ASP A 102 7.60 5.12 10.73
N HIS A 103 6.76 4.65 9.79
CA HIS A 103 6.99 3.43 9.01
C HIS A 103 7.54 3.72 7.60
N LEU A 104 7.69 5.00 7.23
CA LEU A 104 8.18 5.36 5.90
C LEU A 104 9.70 5.22 5.80
N PRO A 105 10.23 4.61 4.72
CA PRO A 105 11.66 4.58 4.47
C PRO A 105 12.16 6.00 4.20
N GLY A 106 13.25 6.39 4.87
CA GLY A 106 13.90 7.69 4.68
C GLY A 106 13.21 8.86 5.38
N VAL A 107 12.25 8.59 6.28
CA VAL A 107 11.73 9.57 7.21
C VAL A 107 12.33 9.32 8.59
N ASP A 108 12.99 10.32 9.15
CA ASP A 108 13.59 10.27 10.48
C ASP A 108 12.72 11.00 11.52
N ALA A 109 12.85 10.63 12.78
CA ALA A 109 12.12 11.26 13.88
C ALA A 109 12.45 12.77 14.04
N ASP A 110 13.58 13.19 13.50
CA ASP A 110 14.05 14.59 13.51
C ASP A 110 13.55 15.40 12.29
N ASP A 111 12.87 14.76 11.33
CA ASP A 111 12.31 15.46 10.17
C ASP A 111 11.23 16.46 10.58
N ARG A 112 11.10 17.53 9.80
CA ARG A 112 10.06 18.52 10.08
C ARG A 112 8.70 17.89 9.78
N TYR A 113 7.71 18.23 10.59
CA TYR A 113 6.34 17.74 10.44
C TYR A 113 5.78 17.87 9.02
N GLY A 114 6.09 18.96 8.32
CA GLY A 114 5.68 19.16 6.92
C GLY A 114 6.34 18.20 5.92
N GLU A 115 7.59 17.80 6.16
CA GLU A 115 8.32 16.83 5.34
C GLU A 115 7.76 15.42 5.56
N MET A 116 7.50 15.04 6.83
CA MET A 116 6.82 13.79 7.16
C MET A 116 5.46 13.68 6.46
N LEU A 117 4.65 14.75 6.49
CA LEU A 117 3.35 14.77 5.81
C LEU A 117 3.46 14.67 4.29
N ALA A 118 4.49 15.29 3.69
CA ALA A 118 4.75 15.18 2.25
C ALA A 118 5.11 13.75 1.87
N ALA A 119 6.03 13.12 2.60
CA ALA A 119 6.41 11.73 2.40
C ALA A 119 5.22 10.76 2.57
N CYS A 120 4.37 10.95 3.58
CA CYS A 120 3.13 10.18 3.75
C CYS A 120 2.17 10.36 2.58
N LYS A 121 2.06 11.58 2.05
CA LYS A 121 1.19 11.83 0.89
C LYS A 121 1.73 11.14 -0.36
N GLU A 122 3.04 11.10 -0.57
CA GLU A 122 3.65 10.34 -1.67
C GLU A 122 3.44 8.83 -1.52
N ALA A 123 3.58 8.30 -0.31
CA ALA A 123 3.27 6.90 -0.01
C ALA A 123 1.78 6.58 -0.25
N LEU A 124 0.87 7.50 0.14
CA LEU A 124 -0.56 7.39 -0.14
C LEU A 124 -0.85 7.35 -1.63
N LEU A 125 -0.24 8.21 -2.43
CA LEU A 125 -0.47 8.21 -3.89
C LEU A 125 0.01 6.92 -4.54
N ARG A 126 1.12 6.35 -4.07
CA ARG A 126 1.59 5.03 -4.53
C ARG A 126 0.61 3.92 -4.18
N LEU A 127 0.09 3.92 -2.95
CA LEU A 127 -0.94 2.97 -2.52
C LEU A 127 -2.20 3.08 -3.39
N LEU A 128 -2.69 4.30 -3.62
CA LEU A 128 -3.89 4.52 -4.44
C LEU A 128 -3.69 4.05 -5.89
N ASP A 129 -2.53 4.31 -6.49
CA ASP A 129 -2.20 3.83 -7.83
C ASP A 129 -2.16 2.29 -7.91
N LEU A 130 -1.63 1.61 -6.88
CA LEU A 130 -1.68 0.15 -6.77
C LEU A 130 -3.13 -0.36 -6.66
N LEU A 131 -3.93 0.21 -5.76
CA LEU A 131 -5.32 -0.18 -5.55
C LEU A 131 -6.17 0.02 -6.81
N GLU A 132 -6.02 1.16 -7.49
CA GLU A 132 -6.79 1.48 -8.69
C GLU A 132 -6.35 0.63 -9.89
N ARG A 133 -5.05 0.64 -10.22
CA ARG A 133 -4.57 0.07 -11.50
C ARG A 133 -4.30 -1.44 -11.45
N ASP A 134 -4.17 -2.01 -10.26
CA ASP A 134 -3.81 -3.43 -10.10
C ASP A 134 -4.93 -4.24 -9.45
N PHE A 135 -5.65 -3.66 -8.47
CA PHE A 135 -6.78 -4.31 -7.82
C PHE A 135 -8.15 -3.87 -8.36
N GLY A 136 -8.21 -2.80 -9.16
CA GLY A 136 -9.47 -2.30 -9.72
C GLY A 136 -10.37 -1.61 -8.71
N VAL A 137 -9.83 -1.18 -7.56
CA VAL A 137 -10.58 -0.44 -6.53
C VAL A 137 -10.94 0.93 -7.07
N SER A 138 -12.23 1.25 -7.08
CA SER A 138 -12.75 2.47 -7.72
C SER A 138 -13.11 3.60 -6.75
N ASP A 139 -13.49 3.28 -5.50
CA ASP A 139 -13.93 4.27 -4.50
C ASP A 139 -13.33 4.00 -3.10
N PRO A 140 -12.01 4.11 -2.94
CA PRO A 140 -11.40 3.97 -1.62
C PRO A 140 -11.71 5.19 -0.76
N THR A 141 -12.06 4.98 0.51
CA THR A 141 -12.21 6.09 1.47
C THR A 141 -10.86 6.41 2.11
N VAL A 142 -10.32 7.59 1.80
CA VAL A 142 -9.09 8.10 2.40
C VAL A 142 -9.41 9.00 3.58
N VAL A 143 -8.79 8.71 4.73
CA VAL A 143 -8.96 9.48 5.97
C VAL A 143 -7.60 9.91 6.48
N PHE A 144 -7.44 11.19 6.81
CA PHE A 144 -6.27 11.65 7.54
C PHE A 144 -6.34 11.18 9.00
N SER A 145 -5.29 10.55 9.52
CA SER A 145 -5.29 9.96 10.86
C SER A 145 -5.40 11.00 11.99
N GLY A 146 -5.21 12.28 11.66
CA GLY A 146 -5.17 13.38 12.64
C GLY A 146 -3.78 13.63 13.21
N GLY A 147 -2.78 12.85 12.77
CA GLY A 147 -1.37 12.98 13.15
C GLY A 147 -0.48 13.01 11.91
N ARG A 148 0.30 11.96 11.71
CA ARG A 148 1.35 11.92 10.66
C ARG A 148 1.07 10.83 9.64
N GLY A 149 -0.20 10.65 9.24
CA GLY A 149 -0.56 9.51 8.43
C GLY A 149 -1.96 9.52 7.84
N TYR A 150 -2.27 8.44 7.12
CA TYR A 150 -3.54 8.24 6.44
C TYR A 150 -4.02 6.81 6.61
N HIS A 151 -5.33 6.64 6.73
CA HIS A 151 -5.99 5.34 6.56
C HIS A 151 -6.70 5.31 5.21
N VAL A 152 -6.58 4.19 4.50
CA VAL A 152 -7.34 3.92 3.28
C VAL A 152 -8.24 2.73 3.53
N HIS A 153 -9.56 2.93 3.42
CA HIS A 153 -10.55 1.87 3.57
C HIS A 153 -11.08 1.44 2.21
N VAL A 154 -10.97 0.15 1.92
CA VAL A 154 -11.62 -0.52 0.78
C VAL A 154 -12.76 -1.38 1.31
N ARG A 155 -13.95 -1.21 0.74
CA ARG A 155 -15.20 -1.82 1.22
C ARG A 155 -15.97 -2.55 0.12
N ASP A 156 -15.26 -2.94 -0.94
CA ASP A 156 -15.83 -3.74 -2.01
C ASP A 156 -16.24 -5.12 -1.46
N ASP A 157 -17.33 -5.69 -1.95
CA ASP A 157 -17.85 -6.98 -1.47
C ASP A 157 -16.79 -8.10 -1.62
N ASP A 158 -15.94 -8.03 -2.64
CA ASP A 158 -14.90 -9.01 -2.92
C ASP A 158 -13.78 -9.06 -1.85
N VAL A 159 -13.59 -7.99 -1.07
CA VAL A 159 -12.56 -7.95 -0.01
C VAL A 159 -13.10 -8.27 1.38
N HIS A 160 -14.43 -8.32 1.55
CA HIS A 160 -15.08 -8.45 2.84
C HIS A 160 -14.76 -9.77 3.55
N GLU A 161 -14.66 -10.85 2.79
CA GLU A 161 -14.42 -12.21 3.31
C GLU A 161 -12.94 -12.60 3.35
N LEU A 162 -12.03 -11.73 2.90
CA LEU A 162 -10.59 -12.02 2.93
C LEU A 162 -10.14 -12.33 4.36
N ASP A 163 -9.60 -13.53 4.55
CA ASP A 163 -8.99 -13.94 5.80
C ASP A 163 -7.60 -13.30 5.99
N ARG A 164 -6.91 -13.68 7.07
CA ARG A 164 -5.59 -13.12 7.38
C ARG A 164 -4.54 -13.49 6.32
N GLU A 165 -4.65 -14.65 5.68
CA GLU A 165 -3.69 -15.12 4.68
C GLU A 165 -3.90 -14.36 3.37
N GLY A 166 -5.14 -14.25 2.90
CA GLY A 166 -5.48 -13.44 1.73
C GLY A 166 -5.08 -11.97 1.90
N ARG A 167 -5.27 -11.40 3.09
CA ARG A 167 -4.80 -10.04 3.41
C ARG A 167 -3.28 -9.92 3.41
N ARG A 168 -2.56 -10.97 3.83
CA ARG A 168 -1.09 -10.98 3.77
C ARG A 168 -0.60 -10.98 2.33
N GLU A 169 -1.23 -11.73 1.43
CA GLU A 169 -0.89 -11.69 0.00
C GLU A 169 -1.10 -10.28 -0.59
N VAL A 170 -2.17 -9.58 -0.20
CA VAL A 170 -2.38 -8.18 -0.60
C VAL A 170 -1.29 -7.27 -0.03
N VAL A 171 -0.91 -7.44 1.25
CA VAL A 171 0.18 -6.69 1.86
C VAL A 171 1.49 -6.94 1.12
N ASP A 172 1.83 -8.19 0.84
CA ASP A 172 3.07 -8.56 0.14
C ASP A 172 3.12 -7.95 -1.25
N TYR A 173 1.99 -7.98 -1.97
CA TYR A 173 1.85 -7.32 -3.25
C TYR A 173 2.07 -5.80 -3.15
N VAL A 174 1.35 -5.12 -2.26
CA VAL A 174 1.39 -3.65 -2.11
C VAL A 174 2.76 -3.17 -1.64
N ARG A 175 3.44 -3.95 -0.80
CA ARG A 175 4.81 -3.67 -0.33
C ARG A 175 5.89 -4.06 -1.34
N GLY A 176 5.52 -4.55 -2.52
CA GLY A 176 6.46 -4.89 -3.59
C GLY A 176 7.37 -6.08 -3.26
N ARG A 177 6.91 -7.05 -2.45
CA ARG A 177 7.64 -8.29 -2.13
C ARG A 177 7.54 -9.29 -3.29
N ALA A 178 7.86 -8.83 -4.50
CA ALA A 178 7.87 -9.64 -5.71
C ALA A 178 9.30 -9.97 -6.14
N GLU A 179 9.45 -11.06 -6.89
CA GLU A 179 10.73 -11.51 -7.41
C GLU A 179 10.72 -11.43 -8.93
N PHE A 180 11.76 -10.86 -9.56
CA PHE A 180 11.78 -10.70 -11.03
C PHE A 180 11.48 -12.00 -11.79
N GLU A 181 11.98 -13.14 -11.29
CA GLU A 181 11.79 -14.45 -11.94
C GLU A 181 10.34 -14.94 -11.96
N THR A 182 9.51 -14.52 -11.00
CA THR A 182 8.10 -14.91 -10.92
C THR A 182 7.24 -14.09 -11.89
N LEU A 183 7.74 -12.94 -12.35
CA LEU A 183 7.07 -12.09 -13.33
C LEU A 183 7.21 -12.62 -14.77
N LEU A 184 8.15 -13.53 -15.02
CA LEU A 184 8.50 -13.97 -16.37
C LEU A 184 7.58 -15.09 -16.87
N ALA A 185 6.85 -14.80 -17.94
CA ALA A 185 6.23 -15.82 -18.78
C ALA A 185 7.32 -16.54 -19.60
N ARG A 186 7.17 -17.86 -19.76
CA ARG A 186 8.10 -18.71 -20.52
C ARG A 186 7.34 -19.35 -21.68
N GLU A 187 7.79 -19.07 -22.89
CA GLU A 187 7.30 -19.70 -24.11
C GLU A 187 8.37 -20.62 -24.70
N THR A 188 7.99 -21.83 -25.08
CA THR A 188 8.88 -22.74 -25.79
C THR A 188 8.95 -22.30 -27.24
N VAL A 189 10.11 -21.79 -27.67
CA VAL A 189 10.31 -21.46 -29.08
C VAL A 189 10.91 -22.68 -29.76
N ALA A 190 10.13 -23.37 -30.58
CA ALA A 190 10.63 -24.44 -31.42
C ALA A 190 11.53 -23.82 -32.50
N GLY A 191 12.84 -23.84 -32.27
CA GLY A 191 13.82 -23.47 -33.28
C GLY A 191 13.99 -24.62 -34.27
N VAL A 192 13.73 -24.37 -35.55
CA VAL A 192 14.15 -25.29 -36.63
C VAL A 192 15.68 -25.43 -36.55
N GLY A 193 16.17 -26.57 -36.07
CA GLY A 193 17.60 -26.91 -36.05
C GLY A 193 18.37 -26.74 -34.73
N ARG A 194 17.72 -26.54 -33.57
CA ARG A 194 18.39 -26.64 -32.25
C ARG A 194 17.93 -27.88 -31.49
N GLU A 195 18.86 -28.69 -30.98
CA GLU A 195 18.61 -29.92 -30.20
C GLU A 195 17.97 -29.65 -28.84
N THR A 196 17.95 -28.40 -28.37
CA THR A 196 17.30 -27.97 -27.12
C THR A 196 16.40 -26.76 -27.39
N PRO A 197 15.10 -26.81 -27.04
CA PRO A 197 14.22 -25.65 -27.16
C PRO A 197 14.73 -24.51 -26.27
N ALA A 198 14.97 -23.33 -26.85
CA ALA A 198 15.26 -22.14 -26.06
C ALA A 198 13.92 -21.60 -25.53
N ALA A 199 13.81 -21.45 -24.20
CA ALA A 199 12.64 -20.85 -23.57
C ALA A 199 12.76 -19.33 -23.63
N LYS A 200 11.92 -18.67 -24.43
CA LYS A 200 11.83 -17.21 -24.45
C LYS A 200 11.19 -16.73 -23.16
N ARG A 201 11.82 -15.77 -22.51
CA ARG A 201 11.30 -15.11 -21.31
C ARG A 201 10.74 -13.73 -21.65
N SER A 202 9.54 -13.44 -21.17
CA SER A 202 8.89 -12.15 -21.37
C SER A 202 8.14 -11.69 -20.13
N LEU A 203 8.12 -10.38 -19.92
CA LEU A 203 7.19 -9.74 -19.01
C LEU A 203 5.81 -9.68 -19.67
N ARG A 204 4.78 -10.01 -18.91
CA ARG A 204 3.40 -9.66 -19.28
C ARG A 204 3.21 -8.16 -19.19
N THR A 205 2.44 -7.60 -20.11
CA THR A 205 2.25 -6.14 -20.27
C THR A 205 0.85 -5.68 -19.87
N ASP A 206 0.02 -6.59 -19.35
CA ASP A 206 -1.41 -6.39 -19.11
C ASP A 206 -1.73 -6.08 -17.65
N GLY A 207 -0.96 -6.59 -16.69
CA GLY A 207 -1.27 -6.41 -15.28
C GLY A 207 -0.11 -6.47 -14.30
N GLY A 208 -0.40 -5.88 -13.14
CA GLY A 208 0.38 -5.90 -11.92
C GLY A 208 1.86 -5.55 -12.03
N TRP A 209 2.68 -6.16 -11.15
CA TRP A 209 4.12 -5.91 -11.11
C TRP A 209 4.83 -6.18 -12.44
N SER A 210 4.40 -7.17 -13.21
CA SER A 210 4.97 -7.42 -14.54
C SER A 210 4.76 -6.23 -15.49
N ARG A 211 3.54 -5.67 -15.53
CA ARG A 211 3.23 -4.46 -16.32
C ARG A 211 4.05 -3.26 -15.83
N ARG A 212 4.14 -3.03 -14.52
CA ARG A 212 4.91 -1.91 -13.94
C ARG A 212 6.39 -1.96 -14.32
N VAL A 213 7.00 -3.13 -14.14
CA VAL A 213 8.40 -3.36 -14.55
C VAL A 213 8.56 -3.17 -16.06
N HIS A 214 7.61 -3.64 -16.87
CA HIS A 214 7.62 -3.44 -18.32
C HIS A 214 7.52 -1.96 -18.72
N GLU A 215 6.62 -1.19 -18.09
CA GLU A 215 6.45 0.25 -18.33
C GLU A 215 7.74 1.00 -18.00
N ARG A 216 8.35 0.73 -16.84
CA ARG A 216 9.64 1.35 -16.44
C ARG A 216 10.79 0.93 -17.35
N LEU A 217 10.87 -0.35 -17.73
CA LEU A 217 11.88 -0.85 -18.65
C LEU A 217 11.74 -0.20 -20.04
N ARG A 218 10.51 -0.05 -20.54
CA ARG A 218 10.24 0.62 -21.81
C ARG A 218 10.69 2.08 -21.77
N ALA A 219 10.34 2.81 -20.71
CA ALA A 219 10.77 4.20 -20.53
C ALA A 219 12.30 4.32 -20.46
N ALA A 220 12.96 3.42 -19.73
CA ALA A 220 14.42 3.39 -19.65
C ALA A 220 15.07 3.07 -21.01
N VAL A 221 14.50 2.16 -21.79
CA VAL A 221 14.96 1.85 -23.15
C VAL A 221 14.73 3.02 -24.10
N GLU A 222 13.62 3.73 -23.99
CA GLU A 222 13.31 4.92 -24.78
C GLU A 222 14.32 6.06 -24.51
N ASP A 223 14.64 6.35 -23.24
CA ASP A 223 15.71 7.30 -22.86
C ASP A 223 17.08 6.91 -23.46
N LEU A 224 17.39 5.62 -23.59
CA LEU A 224 18.63 5.17 -24.23
C LEU A 224 18.62 5.39 -25.75
N ARG A 225 17.46 5.24 -26.40
CA ARG A 225 17.32 5.42 -27.86
C ARG A 225 17.40 6.88 -28.29
N GLU A 226 16.96 7.80 -27.43
CA GLU A 226 16.99 9.24 -27.69
C GLU A 226 18.40 9.83 -27.53
N ARG A 227 19.35 9.07 -26.98
CA ARG A 227 20.75 9.48 -26.76
C ARG A 227 21.65 8.95 -27.87
N ASP A 228 22.79 9.62 -28.06
CA ASP A 228 23.88 9.06 -28.86
C ASP A 228 24.49 7.83 -28.17
N ALA A 229 25.09 6.94 -28.95
CA ALA A 229 25.59 5.65 -28.47
C ALA A 229 26.62 5.78 -27.34
N GLU A 230 27.52 6.76 -27.40
CA GLU A 230 28.54 6.96 -26.38
C GLU A 230 27.94 7.45 -25.06
N SER A 231 27.03 8.43 -25.13
CA SER A 231 26.32 8.92 -23.94
C SER A 231 25.41 7.85 -23.32
N ALA A 232 24.69 7.07 -24.13
CA ALA A 232 23.82 5.99 -23.65
C ALA A 232 24.64 4.90 -22.93
N LYS A 233 25.74 4.45 -23.55
CA LYS A 233 26.64 3.44 -22.97
C LYS A 233 27.37 3.96 -21.73
N ARG A 234 27.70 5.25 -21.65
CA ARG A 234 28.28 5.85 -20.43
C ARG A 234 27.28 5.80 -19.27
N ARG A 235 26.05 6.25 -19.49
CA ARG A 235 24.96 6.21 -18.49
C ARG A 235 24.67 4.79 -18.01
N LEU A 236 24.66 3.80 -18.93
CA LEU A 236 24.50 2.40 -18.56
C LEU A 236 25.60 1.90 -17.61
N ARG A 237 26.85 2.35 -17.82
CA ARG A 237 28.01 1.98 -16.99
C ARG A 237 28.03 2.65 -15.61
N GLU A 238 27.18 3.65 -15.36
CA GLU A 238 27.00 4.23 -14.02
C GLU A 238 26.22 3.29 -13.09
N ARG A 239 25.53 2.28 -13.65
CA ARG A 239 24.85 1.24 -12.86
C ARG A 239 25.85 0.16 -12.40
N ASP A 240 25.70 -0.25 -11.16
CA ASP A 240 26.49 -1.34 -10.59
C ASP A 240 26.36 -2.63 -11.42
N GLY A 241 27.50 -3.26 -11.68
CA GLY A 241 27.56 -4.52 -12.43
C GLY A 241 27.43 -4.41 -13.95
N VAL A 242 27.31 -3.20 -14.54
CA VAL A 242 27.22 -2.98 -15.99
C VAL A 242 28.57 -2.53 -16.57
N GLY A 243 29.34 -3.50 -17.07
CA GLY A 243 30.57 -3.23 -17.83
C GLY A 243 30.31 -2.87 -19.30
N GLU A 244 31.38 -2.53 -20.04
CA GLU A 244 31.32 -2.12 -21.45
C GLU A 244 30.57 -3.12 -22.35
N LYS A 245 30.85 -4.42 -22.21
CA LYS A 245 30.17 -5.48 -22.97
C LYS A 245 28.66 -5.51 -22.70
N LYS A 246 28.25 -5.36 -21.43
CA LYS A 246 26.82 -5.36 -21.07
C LYS A 246 26.14 -4.09 -21.57
N ALA A 247 26.79 -2.93 -21.44
CA ALA A 247 26.28 -1.67 -21.96
C ALA A 247 26.04 -1.73 -23.48
N ASP A 248 26.96 -2.34 -24.24
CA ASP A 248 26.78 -2.55 -25.68
C ASP A 248 25.63 -3.51 -26.00
N GLN A 249 25.51 -4.63 -25.27
CA GLN A 249 24.37 -5.56 -25.41
C GLN A 249 23.03 -4.88 -25.14
N ILE A 250 22.92 -4.11 -24.05
CA ILE A 250 21.70 -3.40 -23.67
C ILE A 250 21.36 -2.35 -24.73
N TYR A 251 22.33 -1.55 -25.17
CA TYR A 251 22.11 -0.50 -26.16
C TYR A 251 21.68 -1.05 -27.53
N ARG A 252 22.29 -2.15 -27.99
CA ARG A 252 21.86 -2.83 -29.23
C ARG A 252 20.46 -3.40 -29.10
N ALA A 253 20.13 -4.05 -27.97
CA ALA A 253 18.78 -4.53 -27.72
C ALA A 253 17.74 -3.38 -27.74
N ALA A 254 18.09 -2.25 -27.11
CA ALA A 254 17.27 -1.04 -27.08
C ALA A 254 17.02 -0.44 -28.46
N THR A 255 18.04 -0.39 -29.32
CA THR A 255 17.96 0.31 -30.62
C THR A 255 17.55 -0.59 -31.78
N GLU A 256 18.09 -1.81 -31.86
CA GLU A 256 17.90 -2.74 -32.99
C GLU A 256 16.68 -3.66 -32.78
N ARG A 257 16.27 -3.91 -31.53
CA ARG A 257 15.23 -4.89 -31.17
C ARG A 257 14.12 -4.30 -30.30
N TYR A 258 13.87 -3.00 -30.43
CA TYR A 258 12.90 -2.26 -29.62
C TYR A 258 11.49 -2.86 -29.64
N GLU A 259 10.99 -3.28 -30.80
CA GLU A 259 9.63 -3.86 -30.88
C GLU A 259 9.50 -5.14 -30.06
N GLU A 260 10.58 -5.91 -29.89
CA GLU A 260 10.58 -7.07 -29.00
C GLU A 260 10.55 -6.65 -27.53
N VAL A 261 11.29 -5.61 -27.14
CA VAL A 261 11.18 -5.01 -25.80
C VAL A 261 9.76 -4.52 -25.55
N ARG A 262 9.17 -3.83 -26.52
CA ARG A 262 7.79 -3.31 -26.43
C ARG A 262 6.78 -4.44 -26.26
N ALA A 263 7.02 -5.60 -26.86
CA ALA A 263 6.24 -6.82 -26.68
C ALA A 263 6.57 -7.60 -25.38
N GLY A 264 7.46 -7.08 -24.54
CA GLY A 264 7.81 -7.67 -23.23
C GLY A 264 8.98 -8.65 -23.27
N ASN A 265 9.65 -8.86 -24.40
CA ASN A 265 10.79 -9.78 -24.49
C ASN A 265 11.99 -9.26 -23.70
N VAL A 266 12.44 -10.02 -22.71
CA VAL A 266 13.64 -9.71 -21.90
C VAL A 266 14.83 -10.61 -22.25
N ASP A 267 14.63 -11.61 -23.11
CA ASP A 267 15.66 -12.58 -23.50
C ASP A 267 16.38 -12.15 -24.79
N LEU A 268 16.78 -10.88 -24.86
CA LEU A 268 17.43 -10.28 -26.04
C LEU A 268 18.94 -10.48 -26.03
N ALA A 269 19.54 -10.42 -24.85
CA ALA A 269 20.94 -10.68 -24.55
C ALA A 269 21.10 -10.90 -23.05
N PRO A 270 22.15 -11.59 -22.58
CA PRO A 270 22.40 -11.77 -21.14
C PRO A 270 22.44 -10.44 -20.37
N GLY A 271 23.13 -9.43 -20.90
CA GLY A 271 23.18 -8.10 -20.28
C GLY A 271 21.82 -7.38 -20.27
N PHE A 272 20.93 -7.66 -21.23
CA PHE A 272 19.58 -7.07 -21.25
C PHE A 272 18.66 -7.70 -20.20
N LEU A 273 18.76 -9.01 -19.98
CA LEU A 273 18.01 -9.68 -18.91
C LEU A 273 18.44 -9.17 -17.53
N GLU A 274 19.75 -9.04 -17.29
CA GLU A 274 20.26 -8.48 -16.04
C GLU A 274 19.82 -7.02 -15.85
N PHE A 275 19.80 -6.24 -16.94
CA PHE A 275 19.27 -4.88 -16.93
C PHE A 275 17.78 -4.85 -16.58
N ALA A 276 16.97 -5.72 -17.17
CA ALA A 276 15.55 -5.83 -16.83
C ALA A 276 15.33 -6.23 -15.37
N ARG A 277 16.17 -7.11 -14.81
CA ARG A 277 16.15 -7.43 -13.37
C ARG A 277 16.46 -6.21 -12.51
N ALA A 278 17.51 -5.46 -12.83
CA ALA A 278 17.87 -4.25 -12.08
C ALA A 278 16.74 -3.21 -12.12
N VAL A 279 16.12 -3.02 -13.29
CA VAL A 279 14.94 -2.16 -13.44
C VAL A 279 13.77 -2.67 -12.59
N ALA A 280 13.59 -3.99 -12.47
CA ALA A 280 12.55 -4.56 -11.62
C ALA A 280 12.73 -4.19 -10.14
N GLU A 281 13.93 -4.35 -9.60
CA GLU A 281 14.25 -3.96 -8.21
C GLU A 281 14.03 -2.47 -7.96
N GLU A 282 14.46 -1.62 -8.91
CA GLU A 282 14.18 -0.18 -8.86
C GLU A 282 12.67 0.11 -8.88
N THR A 283 11.89 -0.66 -9.64
CA THR A 283 10.43 -0.52 -9.74
C THR A 283 9.76 -0.91 -8.42
N PHE A 284 10.11 -2.06 -7.83
CA PHE A 284 9.55 -2.51 -6.55
C PHE A 284 9.80 -1.50 -5.44
N THR A 285 11.01 -0.92 -5.39
CA THR A 285 11.35 0.11 -4.40
C THR A 285 10.60 1.41 -4.64
N ALA A 286 10.52 1.87 -5.89
CA ALA A 286 9.94 3.16 -6.22
C ALA A 286 8.41 3.17 -6.10
N GLU A 287 7.74 2.08 -6.47
CA GLU A 287 6.29 2.04 -6.64
C GLU A 287 5.55 1.30 -5.52
N SER A 288 6.25 0.61 -4.61
CA SER A 288 5.60 0.00 -3.44
C SER A 288 5.08 1.05 -2.45
N ALA A 289 4.09 0.64 -1.66
CA ALA A 289 3.57 1.43 -0.56
C ALA A 289 4.00 0.85 0.81
N PRO A 290 4.69 1.64 1.66
CA PRO A 290 5.15 1.22 2.98
C PRO A 290 4.02 1.28 4.04
N ILE A 291 3.04 0.40 3.91
CA ILE A 291 1.90 0.27 4.83
C ILE A 291 2.29 -0.43 6.15
N ASP A 292 1.54 -0.16 7.22
CA ASP A 292 1.57 -0.94 8.46
C ASP A 292 0.82 -2.27 8.30
N GLU A 293 1.58 -3.37 8.19
CA GLU A 293 1.10 -4.73 7.91
C GLU A 293 0.13 -5.27 8.99
N PRO A 294 0.44 -5.17 10.30
CA PRO A 294 -0.48 -5.53 11.37
C PRO A 294 -1.89 -4.98 11.23
N VAL A 295 -2.06 -3.73 10.79
CA VAL A 295 -3.38 -3.10 10.64
C VAL A 295 -4.16 -3.78 9.50
N THR A 296 -3.48 -4.01 8.37
CA THR A 296 -4.13 -4.57 7.17
C THR A 296 -4.54 -6.03 7.35
N THR A 297 -3.75 -6.80 8.10
CA THR A 297 -3.99 -8.23 8.32
C THR A 297 -4.93 -8.53 9.50
N ASP A 298 -5.30 -7.54 10.31
CA ASP A 298 -6.31 -7.74 11.35
C ASP A 298 -7.73 -7.71 10.78
N LEU A 299 -8.58 -8.61 11.27
CA LEU A 299 -9.97 -8.78 10.82
C LEU A 299 -10.97 -8.06 11.74
N ARG A 300 -10.47 -7.37 12.77
CA ARG A 300 -11.22 -7.03 13.97
C ARG A 300 -11.66 -5.59 14.09
#